data_AF-A0A0B8PK51-F1
#
_entry.id   AF-A0A0B8PK51-F1
#
_cell.length_a   1.000
_cell.length_b   1.000
_cell.length_c   1.000
_cell.angle_alpha   90.00
_cell.angle_beta   90.00
_cell.angle_gamma   90.00
#
_symmetry.space_group_name_H-M   'P 1'
#
loop_
_entity.id
_entity.type
_entity.pdbx_description
1 polymer ?
#
loop_
_entity_poly.entity_id
_entity_poly.type
_entity_poly.pdbx_seq_one_letter_code
_entity_poly.pdbx_strand_id
1 'polypeptide(L)'
;MGIIIISKKHGERDISVPAAISAYLGVTEPAMYGINLKYKFPMLCAMIGSAAAAAICGSAGVMANGIGVGGLPGILSIQPAFWGVFGLAMLVAIIVPITLTLILYKRAQSKGELETANA
;
A
#
# COMPACT_ATOMS: atom_id res chain seq x y z
N MET A 1 2.71 2.16 4.23
CA MET A 1 2.68 1.53 5.58
C MET A 1 3.98 0.86 5.98
N GLY A 2 4.53 -0.09 5.20
CA GLY A 2 5.75 -0.80 5.58
C GLY A 2 6.94 0.11 5.96
N ILE A 3 7.17 1.20 5.21
CA ILE A 3 8.24 2.17 5.52
C ILE A 3 7.99 2.94 6.82
N ILE A 4 6.73 3.26 7.14
CA ILE A 4 6.34 4.01 8.36
C ILE A 4 6.60 3.17 9.62
N ILE A 5 6.40 1.85 9.51
CA ILE A 5 6.62 0.89 10.61
C ILE A 5 8.11 0.70 10.87
N ILE A 6 8.93 0.78 9.83
CA ILE A 6 10.38 0.51 9.91
C ILE A 6 11.21 1.78 10.18
N SER A 7 10.81 2.95 9.64
CA SER A 7 11.58 4.17 9.78
C SER A 7 11.31 4.85 11.13
N LYS A 8 12.36 4.93 11.96
CA LYS A 8 12.37 5.62 13.27
C LYS A 8 12.80 7.09 13.17
N LYS A 9 13.09 7.62 11.98
CA LYS A 9 13.48 9.03 11.80
C LYS A 9 12.27 9.94 11.93
N HIS A 10 12.36 10.97 12.78
CA HIS A 10 11.28 11.93 13.02
C HIS A 10 10.84 12.63 11.72
N GLY A 11 11.77 13.13 10.90
CA GLY A 11 11.43 13.82 9.65
C GLY A 11 10.73 12.96 8.58
N GLU A 12 11.00 11.65 8.52
CA GLU A 12 10.27 10.76 7.60
C GLU A 12 8.87 10.42 8.12
N ARG A 13 8.67 10.39 9.44
CA ARG A 13 7.35 10.16 10.06
C ARG A 13 6.42 11.35 9.85
N ASP A 14 6.95 12.57 9.94
CA ASP A 14 6.16 13.81 9.76
C ASP A 14 5.57 13.95 8.35
N ILE A 15 6.26 13.44 7.33
CA ILE A 15 5.78 13.43 5.94
C ILE A 15 4.93 12.18 5.67
N SER A 16 5.29 11.04 6.26
CA SER A 16 4.67 9.75 5.94
C SER A 16 3.30 9.53 6.55
N VAL A 17 3.05 10.05 7.75
CA VAL A 17 1.75 9.96 8.40
C VAL A 17 0.66 10.72 7.63
N PRO A 18 0.82 12.02 7.29
CA PRO A 18 -0.19 12.74 6.51
C PRO A 18 -0.34 12.17 5.09
N ALA A 19 0.76 11.74 4.46
CA ALA A 19 0.70 11.08 3.15
C ALA A 19 -0.08 9.76 3.19
N ALA A 20 0.08 8.98 4.27
CA ALA A 20 -0.69 7.75 4.49
C ALA A 20 -2.18 8.01 4.68
N ILE A 21 -2.55 9.03 5.47
CA ILE A 21 -3.95 9.42 5.67
C ILE A 21 -4.57 9.86 4.33
N SER A 22 -3.85 10.67 3.57
CA SER A 22 -4.26 11.11 2.23
C SER A 22 -4.49 9.93 1.29
N ALA A 23 -3.58 8.94 1.27
CA ALA A 23 -3.72 7.74 0.47
C ALA A 23 -4.94 6.90 0.85
N TYR A 24 -5.27 6.83 2.15
CA TYR A 24 -6.47 6.17 2.64
C TYR A 24 -7.77 6.85 2.22
N LEU A 25 -7.74 8.16 2.01
CA LEU A 25 -8.86 8.92 1.45
C LEU A 25 -8.91 8.87 -0.09
N GLY A 26 -8.00 8.13 -0.74
CA GLY A 26 -7.96 7.96 -2.19
C GLY A 26 -7.00 8.91 -2.91
N VAL A 27 -6.35 9.83 -2.20
CA VAL A 27 -5.36 10.77 -2.75
C VAL A 27 -3.96 10.18 -2.59
N THR A 28 -3.44 9.54 -3.64
CA THR A 28 -2.20 8.75 -3.55
C THR A 28 -0.94 9.50 -3.97
N GLU A 29 -1.06 10.71 -4.55
CA GLU A 29 0.11 11.51 -4.96
C GLU A 29 1.12 11.75 -3.83
N PRO A 30 0.74 12.22 -2.63
CA PRO A 30 1.73 12.50 -1.58
C PRO A 30 2.44 11.24 -1.09
N ALA A 31 1.77 10.09 -1.07
CA ALA A 31 2.39 8.82 -0.67
C ALA A 31 3.30 8.25 -1.77
N MET A 32 2.90 8.36 -3.03
CA MET A 32 3.66 7.87 -4.17
C MET A 32 4.94 8.68 -4.36
N TYR A 33 4.83 10.00 -4.42
CA TYR A 33 5.97 10.91 -4.65
C TYR A 33 6.81 11.15 -3.39
N GLY A 34 6.20 11.17 -2.21
CA GLY A 34 6.94 11.43 -0.98
C GLY A 34 7.84 10.28 -0.54
N ILE A 35 7.40 9.02 -0.72
CA ILE A 35 8.03 7.88 -0.02
C ILE A 35 8.23 6.67 -0.93
N ASN A 36 7.20 6.26 -1.68
CA ASN A 36 7.29 5.02 -2.47
C ASN A 36 8.29 5.16 -3.63
N LEU A 37 8.36 6.33 -4.28
CA LEU A 37 9.30 6.59 -5.38
C LEU A 37 10.73 6.87 -4.91
N LYS A 38 10.93 7.40 -3.69
CA LYS A 38 12.28 7.62 -3.11
C LYS A 38 13.10 6.34 -3.12
N TYR A 39 12.47 5.22 -2.81
CA TYR A 39 13.13 3.91 -2.70
C TYR A 39 12.86 2.96 -3.86
N LYS A 40 11.89 3.27 -4.74
CA LYS A 40 11.43 2.49 -5.92
C LYS A 40 10.91 1.06 -5.62
N PHE A 41 11.60 0.26 -4.82
CA PHE A 41 11.16 -1.08 -4.41
C PHE A 41 9.81 -1.14 -3.68
N PRO A 42 9.42 -0.17 -2.82
CA PRO A 42 8.12 -0.21 -2.15
C PRO A 42 6.96 -0.08 -3.12
N MET A 43 7.15 0.67 -4.22
CA MET A 43 6.16 0.79 -5.28
C MET A 43 5.92 -0.54 -5.97
N LEU A 44 6.98 -1.27 -6.32
CA LEU A 44 6.86 -2.59 -6.95
C LEU A 44 6.17 -3.59 -6.00
N CYS A 45 6.50 -3.56 -4.71
CA CYS A 45 5.83 -4.39 -3.71
C CYS A 45 4.33 -4.08 -3.66
N ALA A 46 3.95 -2.80 -3.63
CA ALA A 46 2.56 -2.35 -3.66
C ALA A 46 1.81 -2.86 -4.90
N MET A 47 2.44 -2.79 -6.08
CA MET A 47 1.85 -3.30 -7.32
C MET A 47 1.57 -4.80 -7.27
N ILE A 48 2.49 -5.60 -6.72
CA ILE A 48 2.30 -7.05 -6.58
C ILE A 48 1.14 -7.35 -5.61
N GLY A 49 1.06 -6.64 -4.50
CA GLY A 49 -0.05 -6.75 -3.54
C GLY A 49 -1.40 -6.45 -4.17
N SER A 50 -1.49 -5.35 -4.91
CA SER A 50 -2.71 -4.95 -5.62
C SER A 50 -3.08 -5.93 -6.73
N ALA A 51 -2.10 -6.48 -7.46
CA ALA A 51 -2.35 -7.49 -8.49
C ALA A 51 -2.93 -8.78 -7.90
N ALA A 52 -2.41 -9.24 -6.76
CA ALA A 52 -2.94 -10.42 -6.06
C ALA A 52 -4.38 -10.19 -5.57
N ALA A 53 -4.66 -9.02 -4.99
CA ALA A 53 -6.02 -8.66 -4.56
C ALA A 53 -6.99 -8.55 -5.75
N ALA A 54 -6.55 -7.95 -6.85
CA ALA A 54 -7.34 -7.87 -8.08
C ALA A 54 -7.64 -9.25 -8.67
N ALA A 55 -6.67 -10.18 -8.63
CA ALA A 55 -6.89 -11.55 -9.08
C ALA A 55 -7.93 -12.30 -8.22
N ILE A 56 -7.92 -12.09 -6.90
CA ILE A 56 -8.92 -12.66 -5.98
C ILE A 56 -10.31 -12.10 -6.31
N CYS A 57 -10.44 -10.78 -6.43
CA CYS A 57 -11.72 -10.15 -6.78
C CYS A 57 -12.22 -10.56 -8.17
N GLY A 58 -11.32 -10.62 -9.17
CA GLY A 58 -11.64 -10.98 -10.54
C GLY A 58 -12.06 -12.45 -10.69
N SER A 59 -11.37 -13.37 -10.03
CA SER A 59 -11.73 -14.80 -10.04
C SER A 59 -13.02 -15.10 -9.30
N ALA A 60 -13.34 -14.34 -8.25
CA ALA A 60 -14.59 -14.46 -7.50
C ALA A 60 -15.78 -13.70 -8.13
N GLY A 61 -15.57 -13.00 -9.26
CA GLY A 61 -16.62 -12.26 -9.94
C GLY A 61 -17.18 -11.08 -9.14
N VAL A 62 -16.35 -10.43 -8.31
CA VAL A 62 -16.78 -9.31 -7.46
C VAL A 62 -17.28 -8.16 -8.34
N MET A 63 -18.57 -7.84 -8.24
CA MET A 63 -19.21 -6.77 -9.00
C MET A 63 -19.39 -5.49 -8.17
N ALA A 64 -19.15 -4.35 -8.82
CA ALA A 64 -19.44 -3.03 -8.28
C ALA A 64 -20.83 -2.55 -8.73
N ASN A 65 -21.54 -1.81 -7.87
CA ASN A 65 -22.84 -1.20 -8.18
C ASN A 65 -22.72 0.05 -9.08
N GLY A 66 -21.50 0.52 -9.35
CA GLY A 66 -21.24 1.72 -10.14
C GLY A 66 -19.75 2.08 -10.15
N ILE A 67 -19.45 3.33 -10.53
CA ILE A 67 -18.08 3.85 -10.50
C ILE A 67 -17.55 3.77 -9.07
N GLY A 68 -16.42 3.09 -8.91
CA GLY A 68 -15.75 2.91 -7.62
C GLY A 68 -15.28 4.24 -7.03
N VAL A 69 -15.57 4.49 -5.75
CA VAL A 69 -14.95 5.59 -5.01
C VAL A 69 -13.54 5.14 -4.58
N GLY A 70 -12.56 6.02 -4.70
CA GLY A 70 -11.18 5.73 -4.27
C GLY A 70 -11.04 5.62 -2.75
N GLY A 71 -9.96 4.98 -2.29
CA GLY A 71 -9.62 4.87 -0.87
C GLY A 71 -10.47 3.87 -0.07
N LEU A 72 -10.51 4.04 1.25
CA LEU A 72 -11.33 3.26 2.18
C LEU A 72 -12.83 3.23 1.83
N PRO A 73 -13.44 4.33 1.33
CA PRO A 73 -14.84 4.33 0.91
C PRO A 73 -15.15 3.41 -0.28
N GLY A 74 -14.14 2.87 -0.99
CA GLY A 74 -14.35 2.01 -2.15
C GLY A 74 -15.14 0.72 -1.88
N ILE A 75 -15.20 0.25 -0.63
CA ILE A 75 -16.06 -0.87 -0.24
C ILE A 75 -17.55 -0.58 -0.49
N LEU A 76 -17.97 0.69 -0.38
CA LEU A 76 -19.36 1.11 -0.58
C LEU A 76 -19.79 0.99 -2.04
N SER A 77 -18.84 0.95 -2.97
CA SER A 77 -19.10 0.72 -4.39
C SER A 77 -19.29 -0.76 -4.73
N ILE A 78 -18.95 -1.69 -3.84
CA ILE A 78 -19.07 -3.14 -4.06
C ILE A 78 -20.43 -3.62 -3.59
N GLN A 79 -21.03 -4.55 -4.33
CA GLN A 79 -22.27 -5.21 -3.92
C GLN A 79 -22.11 -5.88 -2.54
N PRO A 80 -23.06 -5.69 -1.59
CA PRO A 80 -22.97 -6.24 -0.24
C PRO A 80 -22.71 -7.75 -0.19
N ALA A 81 -23.20 -8.50 -1.18
CA ALA A 81 -22.97 -9.94 -1.32
C ALA A 81 -21.47 -10.31 -1.41
N PHE A 82 -20.63 -9.44 -1.94
CA PHE A 82 -19.20 -9.68 -2.14
C PHE A 82 -18.30 -9.02 -1.09
N TRP A 83 -18.87 -8.34 -0.08
CA TRP A 83 -18.08 -7.64 0.95
C TRP A 83 -17.11 -8.56 1.69
N GLY A 84 -17.46 -9.82 1.91
CA GLY A 84 -16.56 -10.80 2.54
C GLY A 84 -15.31 -11.09 1.69
N VAL A 85 -15.50 -11.35 0.39
CA VAL A 85 -14.40 -11.63 -0.54
C VAL A 85 -13.56 -10.36 -0.77
N PHE A 86 -14.22 -9.21 -0.91
CA PHE A 86 -13.54 -7.93 -1.05
C PHE A 86 -12.71 -7.59 0.20
N GLY A 87 -13.23 -7.85 1.40
CA GLY A 87 -12.48 -7.70 2.65
C GLY A 87 -11.25 -8.59 2.70
N LEU A 88 -11.35 -9.85 2.27
CA LEU A 88 -10.21 -10.75 2.15
C LEU A 88 -9.17 -10.25 1.14
N ALA A 89 -9.62 -9.80 -0.04
CA ALA A 89 -8.74 -9.21 -1.04
C ALA A 89 -8.03 -7.95 -0.53
N MET A 90 -8.72 -7.10 0.24
CA MET A 90 -8.13 -5.93 0.90
C MET A 90 -7.08 -6.31 1.93
N LEU A 91 -7.30 -7.37 2.72
CA LEU A 91 -6.28 -7.88 3.63
C LEU A 91 -5.04 -8.33 2.88
N VAL A 92 -5.19 -9.02 1.75
CA VAL A 92 -4.08 -9.43 0.88
C VAL A 92 -3.36 -8.19 0.30
N ALA A 93 -4.11 -7.20 -0.17
CA ALA A 93 -3.59 -5.93 -0.69
C ALA A 93 -2.81 -5.12 0.34
N ILE A 94 -3.01 -5.36 1.64
CA ILE A 94 -2.28 -4.69 2.72
C ILE A 94 -1.10 -5.56 3.19
N ILE A 95 -1.34 -6.84 3.48
CA ILE A 95 -0.37 -7.74 4.10
C ILE A 95 0.77 -8.07 3.14
N VAL A 96 0.46 -8.45 1.89
CA VAL A 96 1.48 -8.84 0.90
C VAL A 96 2.50 -7.73 0.67
N PRO A 97 2.11 -6.49 0.32
CA PRO A 97 3.08 -5.45 0.06
C PRO A 97 3.79 -4.96 1.31
N ILE A 98 3.14 -4.99 2.49
CA ILE A 98 3.83 -4.69 3.76
C ILE A 98 4.94 -5.72 3.99
N THR A 99 4.62 -7.02 3.96
CA THR A 99 5.60 -8.09 4.19
C THR A 99 6.76 -8.02 3.19
N LEU A 100 6.46 -7.88 1.89
CA LEU A 100 7.50 -7.74 0.86
C LEU A 100 8.37 -6.50 1.08
N THR A 101 7.75 -5.34 1.38
CA THR A 101 8.48 -4.09 1.63
C THR A 101 9.38 -4.23 2.84
N LEU A 102 8.93 -4.87 3.94
CA LEU A 102 9.74 -5.08 5.14
C LEU A 102 10.94 -5.99 4.86
N ILE A 103 10.75 -7.08 4.11
CA ILE A 103 11.83 -8.02 3.75
C ILE A 103 12.86 -7.34 2.85
N LEU A 104 12.41 -6.66 1.80
CA LEU A 104 13.31 -5.97 0.87
C LEU A 104 14.01 -4.79 1.53
N TYR A 105 13.32 -4.03 2.40
CA TYR A 105 13.94 -2.96 3.17
C TYR A 105 15.07 -3.49 4.06
N LYS A 106 14.83 -4.56 4.83
CA LYS A 106 15.87 -5.18 5.66
C LYS A 106 17.04 -5.70 4.83
N ARG A 107 16.77 -6.28 3.66
CA ARG A 107 17.81 -6.79 2.76
C ARG A 107 18.64 -5.67 2.13
N ALA A 108 18.00 -4.59 1.71
CA ALA A 108 18.66 -3.40 1.16
C ALA A 108 19.47 -2.66 2.24
N GLN A 109 18.98 -2.63 3.48
CA GLN A 109 19.72 -2.12 4.64
C GLN A 109 20.97 -2.96 4.93
N SER A 110 20.85 -4.29 4.91
CA SER A 110 21.97 -5.22 5.15
C SER A 110 23.04 -5.15 4.06
N LYS A 111 22.69 -4.74 2.84
CA LYS A 111 23.63 -4.55 1.72
C LYS A 111 24.31 -3.17 1.72
N GLY A 112 23.91 -2.26 2.60
CA GLY A 112 24.43 -0.88 2.60
C GLY A 112 24.03 -0.05 1.38
N GLU A 113 23.13 -0.56 0.52
CA GLU A 113 22.63 0.12 -0.68
C GLU A 113 21.62 1.23 -0.33
N LEU A 114 21.01 1.15 0.85
CA LEU A 114 20.28 2.27 1.42
C LEU A 114 21.30 3.19 2.05
N GLU A 115 21.60 4.29 1.37
CA GLU A 115 22.21 5.46 2.00
C GLU A 115 21.53 5.63 3.36
N THR A 116 22.30 5.48 4.44
CA THR A 116 21.93 6.13 5.69
C THR A 116 21.69 7.57 5.27
N ALA A 117 20.42 7.98 5.20
CA ALA A 117 20.02 9.34 4.85
C ALA A 117 20.44 10.30 5.97
N ASN A 118 21.72 10.27 6.33
CA ASN A 118 22.44 11.19 7.17
C ASN A 118 22.92 12.30 6.23
N ALA A 119 21.98 13.15 5.86
CA ALA A 119 22.22 14.55 5.60
C ALA A 119 21.11 15.30 6.33
#